data_AF-A0A7D8YX41-F1
#
_entry.id   AF-A0A7D8YX41-F1
#
_cell.length_a   1.000
_cell.length_b   1.000
_cell.length_c   1.000
_cell.angle_alpha   90.00
_cell.angle_beta   90.00
_cell.angle_gamma   90.00
#
_symmetry.space_group_name_H-M   'P 1'
#
loop_
_entity.id
_entity.type
_entity.pdbx_description
1 polymer ?
#
loop_
_entity_poly.entity_id
_entity_poly.type
_entity_poly.pdbx_seq_one_letter_code
_entity_poly.pdbx_strand_id
1 'polypeptide(L)'
;MPPEADPKQDKETKTAQARQVIDVFHEISTLLNADLDRQTLSICISLIENGVNPEALASVIKELRKEGEEVREQALQGGSQR
;
A
#
# COMPACT_ATOMS: atom_id res chain seq x y z
N MET A 1 42.13 -7.21 -15.47
CA MET A 1 41.21 -6.07 -15.29
C MET A 1 39.87 -6.67 -14.86
N PRO A 2 39.33 -6.32 -13.68
CA PRO A 2 37.98 -6.76 -13.31
C PRO A 2 36.97 -6.09 -14.25
N PRO A 3 35.90 -6.78 -14.65
CA PRO A 3 34.83 -6.17 -15.45
C PRO A 3 34.14 -5.09 -14.61
N GLU A 4 34.09 -3.86 -15.15
CA GLU A 4 33.30 -2.76 -14.59
C GLU A 4 31.83 -3.19 -14.56
N ALA A 5 31.24 -3.23 -13.37
CA ALA A 5 29.82 -3.49 -13.20
C ALA A 5 29.01 -2.37 -13.87
N ASP A 6 28.22 -2.71 -14.89
CA ASP A 6 27.34 -1.77 -15.57
C ASP A 6 26.28 -1.20 -14.61
N PRO A 7 26.27 0.11 -14.29
CA PRO A 7 25.34 0.71 -13.34
C PRO A 7 23.85 0.64 -13.79
N LYS A 8 23.59 0.23 -15.03
CA LYS A 8 22.24 -0.04 -15.55
C LYS A 8 21.66 -1.35 -14.99
N GLN A 9 22.51 -2.37 -14.82
CA GLN A 9 22.09 -3.69 -14.33
C GLN A 9 21.70 -3.65 -12.84
N ASP A 10 22.44 -2.89 -12.03
CA ASP A 10 22.13 -2.70 -10.61
C ASP A 10 20.76 -2.03 -10.36
N LYS A 11 20.41 -1.03 -11.17
CA LYS A 11 19.13 -0.31 -11.04
C LYS A 11 17.93 -1.18 -11.40
N GLU A 12 18.06 -1.95 -12.48
CA GLU A 12 17.00 -2.87 -12.92
C GLU A 12 16.78 -3.99 -11.90
N THR A 13 17.87 -4.53 -11.35
CA THR A 13 17.83 -5.57 -10.31
C THR A 13 17.21 -5.05 -9.01
N LYS A 14 17.52 -3.82 -8.57
CA LYS A 14 16.89 -3.20 -7.39
C LYS A 14 15.40 -2.98 -7.58
N THR A 15 15.00 -2.54 -8.78
CA THR A 15 13.58 -2.32 -9.10
C THR A 15 12.79 -3.64 -9.12
N ALA A 16 13.39 -4.70 -9.66
CA ALA A 16 12.79 -6.04 -9.64
C ALA A 16 12.62 -6.57 -8.22
N GLN A 17 13.62 -6.38 -7.34
CA GLN A 17 13.52 -6.76 -5.93
C GLN A 17 12.41 -6.00 -5.20
N ALA A 18 12.31 -4.68 -5.39
CA ALA A 18 11.25 -3.89 -4.78
C ALA A 18 9.85 -4.36 -5.18
N ARG A 19 9.66 -4.76 -6.45
CA ARG A 19 8.39 -5.33 -6.92
C ARG A 19 8.08 -6.66 -6.22
N GLN A 20 9.06 -7.55 -6.11
CA GLN A 20 8.88 -8.83 -5.39
C GLN A 20 8.51 -8.63 -3.93
N VAL A 21 9.12 -7.65 -3.26
CA VAL A 21 8.77 -7.31 -1.87
C VAL A 21 7.29 -6.91 -1.78
N ILE A 22 6.83 -6.04 -2.67
CA ILE A 22 5.42 -5.62 -2.72
C ILE A 22 4.49 -6.80 -3.06
N ASP A 23 4.90 -7.71 -3.96
CA ASP A 23 4.15 -8.92 -4.28
C ASP A 23 3.92 -9.79 -3.03
N VAL A 24 4.99 -10.07 -2.28
CA VAL A 24 4.92 -10.88 -1.06
C VAL A 24 4.05 -10.22 0.00
N PHE A 25 4.22 -8.91 0.22
CA PHE A 25 3.38 -8.20 1.19
C PHE A 25 1.91 -8.14 0.79
N HIS A 26 1.60 -8.02 -0.51
CA HIS A 26 0.23 -8.06 -1.00
C HIS A 26 -0.41 -9.44 -0.79
N GLU A 27 0.35 -10.52 -1.00
CA GLU A 27 -0.10 -11.88 -0.71
C GLU A 27 -0.40 -12.06 0.79
N ILE A 28 0.48 -11.57 1.67
CA ILE A 28 0.26 -11.56 3.13
C ILE A 28 -1.01 -10.77 3.49
N SER A 29 -1.18 -9.56 2.93
CA SER A 29 -2.37 -8.72 3.11
C SER A 29 -3.66 -9.44 2.73
N THR A 30 -3.62 -10.18 1.61
CA THR A 30 -4.76 -10.97 1.11
C THR A 30 -5.08 -12.11 2.06
N LEU A 31 -4.07 -12.87 2.52
CA LEU A 31 -4.25 -13.98 3.46
C LEU A 31 -4.82 -13.52 4.81
N LEU A 32 -4.47 -12.32 5.25
CA LEU A 32 -4.94 -11.72 6.50
C LEU A 32 -6.28 -10.99 6.35
N ASN A 33 -6.88 -10.95 5.16
CA ASN A 33 -8.07 -10.14 4.85
C ASN A 33 -7.91 -8.68 5.31
N ALA A 34 -6.71 -8.11 5.13
CA ALA A 34 -6.46 -6.70 5.39
C ALA A 34 -6.95 -5.80 4.24
N ASP A 35 -7.20 -6.40 3.06
CA ASP A 35 -7.71 -5.74 1.86
C ASP A 35 -6.89 -4.51 1.45
N LEU A 36 -5.57 -4.52 1.65
CA LEU A 36 -4.69 -3.45 1.18
C LEU A 36 -4.25 -3.73 -0.25
N ASP A 37 -4.60 -2.83 -1.17
CA ASP A 37 -4.12 -2.88 -2.54
C ASP A 37 -2.63 -2.53 -2.63
N ARG A 38 -1.98 -2.88 -3.74
CA ARG A 38 -0.54 -2.69 -3.96
C ARG A 38 -0.09 -1.23 -3.83
N GLN A 39 -0.91 -0.28 -4.28
CA GLN A 39 -0.62 1.16 -4.15
C GLN A 39 -0.68 1.58 -2.68
N THR A 40 -1.76 1.23 -1.97
CA THR A 40 -1.89 1.55 -0.54
C THR A 40 -0.74 0.93 0.26
N LEU A 41 -0.36 -0.31 -0.06
CA LEU A 41 0.73 -1.01 0.61
C LEU A 41 2.08 -0.32 0.37
N SER A 42 2.35 0.14 -0.85
CA SER A 42 3.56 0.93 -1.16
C SER A 42 3.60 2.25 -0.39
N ILE A 43 2.46 2.92 -0.22
CA ILE A 43 2.36 4.16 0.57
C ILE A 43 2.63 3.84 2.04
N CYS A 44 2.02 2.77 2.59
CA CYS A 44 2.22 2.38 3.98
C CYS A 44 3.69 2.07 4.29
N ILE A 45 4.36 1.32 3.41
CA ILE A 45 5.80 1.04 3.54
C ILE A 45 6.59 2.35 3.55
N SER A 46 6.33 3.25 2.60
CA SER A 46 7.03 4.54 2.53
C SER A 46 6.83 5.36 3.81
N LEU A 47 5.62 5.39 4.38
CA LEU A 47 5.35 6.09 5.64
C LEU A 47 6.11 5.46 6.82
N ILE A 48 6.13 4.13 6.90
CA ILE A 48 6.85 3.40 7.94
C ILE A 48 8.36 3.64 7.82
N GLU A 49 8.91 3.63 6.60
CA GLU A 49 10.32 3.96 6.34
C GLU A 49 10.67 5.41 6.72
N ASN A 50 9.70 6.32 6.71
CA ASN A 50 9.84 7.70 7.19
C ASN A 50 9.61 7.84 8.72
N GLY A 51 9.46 6.73 9.45
CA GLY A 51 9.35 6.73 10.91
C GLY A 51 7.93 6.83 11.46
N VAL A 52 6.90 6.68 10.61
CA VAL A 52 5.51 6.60 11.08
C VAL A 52 5.29 5.28 11.82
N ASN A 53 4.60 5.34 12.97
CA ASN A 53 4.26 4.14 13.74
C ASN A 53 3.23 3.27 12.97
N PRO A 54 3.51 1.98 12.73
CA PRO A 54 2.62 1.09 11.98
C PRO A 54 1.26 0.86 12.65
N GLU A 55 1.19 0.83 13.99
CA GLU A 55 -0.07 0.66 14.73
C GLU A 55 -0.97 1.90 14.62
N ALA A 56 -0.36 3.08 14.69
CA ALA A 56 -1.06 4.35 14.49
C ALA A 56 -1.58 4.46 13.05
N LEU A 57 -0.74 4.10 12.07
CA LEU A 57 -1.11 4.07 10.66
C LEU A 57 -2.29 3.11 10.40
N ALA A 58 -2.26 1.92 11.00
CA ALA A 58 -3.36 0.95 10.89
C ALA A 58 -4.67 1.51 11.46
N SER A 59 -4.63 2.25 12.56
CA SER A 59 -5.81 2.91 13.14
C SER A 59 -6.41 3.94 12.19
N VAL A 60 -5.57 4.80 11.61
CA VAL A 60 -5.99 5.82 10.64
C VAL A 60 -6.60 5.19 9.38
N ILE A 61 -5.99 4.13 8.84
CA ILE A 61 -6.53 3.43 7.66
C ILE A 61 -7.92 2.85 7.94
N LYS A 62 -8.12 2.25 9.12
CA LYS A 62 -9.44 1.70 9.52
C LYS A 62 -10.49 2.80 9.63
N GLU A 63 -10.13 3.93 10.23
CA GLU A 63 -11.03 5.08 10.38
C GLU A 63 -11.42 5.66 9.03
N LEU A 64 -10.46 5.93 8.14
CA LEU A 64 -10.71 6.44 6.79
C LEU A 64 -11.58 5.50 5.95
N ARG A 65 -11.41 4.17 6.08
CA ARG A 65 -12.26 3.19 5.38
C ARG A 65 -13.70 3.29 5.87
N LYS A 66 -13.89 3.33 7.18
CA LYS A 66 -15.21 3.44 7.80
C LYS A 66 -15.91 4.73 7.36
N GLU A 67 -15.23 5.87 7.44
CA GLU A 67 -15.78 7.16 7.00
C GLU A 67 -16.12 7.15 5.50
N GLY A 68 -15.26 6.54 4.67
CA GLY A 68 -15.50 6.41 3.23
C GLY A 68 -16.73 5.56 2.90
N GLU A 69 -16.98 4.49 3.67
CA GLU A 69 -18.19 3.69 3.56
C GLU A 69 -19.44 4.49 3.98
N GLU A 70 -19.39 5.19 5.11
CA GLU A 70 -20.48 6.04 5.61
C GLU A 70 -20.84 7.15 4.60
N VAL A 71 -19.84 7.82 4.04
CA VAL A 71 -20.05 8.86 3.00
C VAL A 71 -20.68 8.25 1.74
N ARG A 72 -20.24 7.06 1.33
CA ARG A 72 -20.80 6.38 0.16
C ARG A 72 -22.26 5.96 0.40
N GLU A 73 -22.58 5.44 1.57
CA GLU A 73 -23.96 5.09 1.95
C GLU A 73 -24.87 6.32 1.97
N GLN A 74 -24.42 7.44 2.54
CA GLN A 74 -25.16 8.71 2.54
C GLN A 74 -25.43 9.22 1.12
N ALA A 75 -24.45 9.10 0.21
CA ALA A 75 -24.60 9.49 -1.19
C ALA A 75 -25.66 8.64 -1.92
N LEU A 76 -25.74 7.33 -1.63
CA LEU A 76 -26.78 6.46 -2.19
C LEU A 76 -28.18 6.77 -1.61
N GLN A 77 -28.28 7.09 -0.32
CA GLN A 77 -29.56 7.41 0.33
C GLN A 77 -30.10 8.79 -0.08
N GLY A 78 -29.24 9.78 -0.28
CA GLY A 78 -29.62 11.13 -0.71
C GLY A 78 -30.15 11.23 -2.15
N GLY A 79 -29.91 10.22 -2.99
CA GLY A 79 -30.47 10.13 -4.35
C GLY A 79 -31.91 9.62 -4.43
N SER A 80 -32.42 8.97 -3.37
CA SER A 80 -33.77 8.38 -3.37
C SER A 80 -34.87 9.32 -2.84
N GLN A 81 -34.51 10.54 -2.41
CA GLN A 81 -35.46 11.55 -1.87
C GLN A 81 -35.60 12.80 -2.76
N ARG A 82 -35.05 12.80 -3.98
CA ARG A 82 -35.20 13.90 -4.95
C ARG A 82 -35.99 13.49 -6.17
#